data_AF-A0A954XS89-F1
#
_entry.id   AF-A0A954XS89-F1
#
_cell.length_a   1.000
_cell.length_b   1.000
_cell.length_c   1.000
_cell.angle_alpha   90.00
_cell.angle_beta   90.00
_cell.angle_gamma   90.00
#
_symmetry.space_group_name_H-M   'P 1'
#
loop_
_entity.id
_entity.type
_entity.pdbx_description
1 polymer ?
#
loop_
_entity_poly.entity_id
_entity_poly.type
_entity_poly.pdbx_seq_one_letter_code
_entity_poly.pdbx_strand_id
1 'polypeptide(L)'
;MHRALAACANWFVIILASLIPPAAYGTELPGFQKSPWFDEQVHEQRIDPETRVLVNAPAQASLDPRLPIRLIIYALPNGNTIEQTMGCQMVAGLDWHFDIQHIAAQTRKLRSLDADHNIVLACIEADSRSWPAWRKKHEDYRELIPRIVEGIKGFISSNPIEVVLACHSGGGSFIWGYLESFDAVPSEVSRFAILDANYSFSEEMKHGTKLLQWLEGDDSRHLVVLAYDDREITYQGKRVVGPTGGTYRATYRMLDYFQQHLEIANSHQGAFDEFRALDGRLQMFIHRNPNNKILHTALVGDMNGYLHALTLGTPLEAKWGAFAGPRAYLDWIQPAPEPASKPTIKLPSLESSGNSGLDIPPRATDALGGTQFFKTLDSLEPAAREAAIVSEVLAGNIPQFLRSMKTVRASLAAADGSQHTLDYLVMPDYLAVGHDDDFVRVPMTPMSAQTIADRFGCTLPTCKMVEQIYQQAELKLAPHPLTENREAPATFAQHNAIIQRQLPERPLGQLLAGIKKDVVISNRLTARPRRVAIFGWHQLNGQPIQTLTTVHVNTYVDYSHGIRLVANKMLLDGQATAFATIARDTSLCSLLSDEGVLQAIRY
;
A
#
# COMPACT_ATOMS: atom_id res chain seq x y z
N MET A 1 38.85 81.16 -18.44
CA MET A 1 37.63 81.92 -18.80
C MET A 1 36.71 80.98 -19.58
N HIS A 2 35.41 80.98 -19.22
CA HIS A 2 34.28 80.11 -19.65
C HIS A 2 34.35 78.61 -19.25
N ARG A 3 33.82 78.22 -18.07
CA ARG A 3 32.44 77.74 -17.72
C ARG A 3 32.12 76.38 -18.37
N ALA A 4 31.67 75.30 -17.70
CA ALA A 4 30.89 75.14 -16.47
C ALA A 4 30.94 73.69 -15.90
N LEU A 5 30.99 73.56 -14.56
CA LEU A 5 30.09 72.79 -13.66
C LEU A 5 29.63 71.36 -14.04
N ALA A 6 29.99 70.39 -13.20
CA ALA A 6 29.07 69.37 -12.66
C ALA A 6 29.68 68.66 -11.44
N ALA A 7 28.81 68.28 -10.51
CA ALA A 7 29.09 67.91 -9.13
C ALA A 7 29.62 66.47 -8.93
N CYS A 8 30.45 66.28 -7.91
CA CYS A 8 30.68 64.97 -7.29
C CYS A 8 30.20 65.03 -5.83
N ALA A 9 29.14 64.29 -5.53
CA ALA A 9 28.62 64.09 -4.18
C ALA A 9 28.82 62.63 -3.79
N ASN A 10 29.48 62.43 -2.64
CA ASN A 10 29.62 61.18 -1.90
C ASN A 10 28.28 60.46 -1.73
N TRP A 11 28.24 59.16 -2.02
CA TRP A 11 27.27 58.23 -1.42
C TRP A 11 28.02 57.01 -0.88
N PHE A 12 27.88 56.81 0.44
CA PHE A 12 28.29 55.62 1.17
C PHE A 12 27.58 54.38 0.61
N VAL A 13 28.33 53.37 0.22
CA VAL A 13 27.80 52.02 -0.03
C VAL A 13 27.65 51.33 1.32
N ILE A 14 26.42 51.22 1.80
CA ILE A 14 26.05 50.34 2.91
C ILE A 14 26.06 48.91 2.37
N ILE A 15 27.02 48.10 2.80
CA ILE A 15 26.99 46.65 2.60
C ILE A 15 25.91 46.10 3.55
N LEU A 16 24.70 45.91 3.05
CA LEU A 16 23.72 45.05 3.69
C LEU A 16 24.14 43.60 3.43
N ALA A 17 24.83 43.01 4.42
CA ALA A 17 24.89 41.57 4.52
C ALA A 17 23.48 41.08 4.82
N SER A 18 22.77 40.63 3.79
CA SER A 18 21.51 39.90 3.94
C SER A 18 21.81 38.59 4.68
N LEU A 19 21.56 38.57 5.98
CA LEU A 19 21.37 37.34 6.73
C LEU A 19 20.15 36.64 6.12
N ILE A 20 20.39 35.73 5.19
CA ILE A 20 19.38 34.77 4.73
C ILE A 20 19.02 33.96 5.99
N PRO A 21 17.75 33.97 6.44
CA PRO A 21 17.36 33.12 7.55
C PRO A 21 17.65 31.65 7.16
N PRO A 22 18.11 30.79 8.08
CA PRO A 22 18.23 29.37 7.79
C PRO A 22 16.89 28.88 7.22
N ALA A 23 16.95 28.18 6.09
CA ALA A 23 15.77 27.60 5.48
C ALA A 23 14.99 26.83 6.55
N ALA A 24 13.68 27.07 6.64
CA ALA A 24 12.82 26.30 7.52
C ALA A 24 12.71 24.88 6.93
N TYR A 25 13.70 24.04 7.23
CA TYR A 25 13.60 22.60 7.12
C TYR A 25 12.57 22.13 8.14
N GLY A 26 11.69 21.20 7.75
CA GLY A 26 10.93 20.43 8.72
C GLY A 26 9.42 20.58 8.71
N THR A 27 8.78 20.04 7.67
CA THR A 27 7.39 19.60 7.77
C THR A 27 7.31 18.08 7.67
N GLU A 28 6.71 17.46 8.68
CA GLU A 28 6.24 16.08 8.59
C GLU A 28 5.13 16.06 7.54
N LEU A 29 5.25 15.18 6.53
CA LEU A 29 4.21 15.04 5.53
C LEU A 29 2.97 14.41 6.20
N PRO A 30 1.77 14.99 6.07
CA PRO A 30 0.58 14.46 6.73
C PRO A 30 0.33 12.99 6.40
N GLY A 31 0.20 12.15 7.43
CA GLY A 31 -0.02 10.71 7.27
C GLY A 31 1.24 9.89 6.98
N PHE A 32 2.42 10.50 6.87
CA PHE A 32 3.68 9.79 6.78
C PHE A 32 4.19 9.42 8.17
N GLN A 33 4.91 8.31 8.26
CA GLN A 33 5.61 7.85 9.45
C GLN A 33 7.10 7.73 9.16
N LYS A 34 7.94 7.80 10.19
CA LYS A 34 9.38 7.58 10.02
C LYS A 34 9.66 6.12 9.64
N SER A 35 10.51 5.91 8.65
CA SER A 35 11.02 4.57 8.29
C SER A 35 11.86 4.00 9.44
N PRO A 36 11.76 2.70 9.74
CA PRO A 36 12.55 2.07 10.80
C PRO A 36 14.02 1.84 10.40
N TRP A 37 14.39 2.02 9.13
CA TRP A 37 15.74 1.69 8.63
C TRP A 37 16.59 2.92 8.28
N PHE A 38 15.97 3.97 7.77
CA PHE A 38 16.61 5.25 7.42
C PHE A 38 15.71 6.40 7.87
N ASP A 39 16.25 7.62 7.95
CA ASP A 39 15.51 8.79 8.46
C ASP A 39 14.39 9.31 7.54
N GLU A 40 14.14 8.64 6.43
CA GLU A 40 13.10 8.94 5.45
C GLU A 40 11.67 8.74 6.01
N GLN A 41 10.72 9.40 5.35
CA GLN A 41 9.30 9.35 5.69
C GLN A 41 8.59 8.36 4.74
N VAL A 42 7.70 7.52 5.27
CA VAL A 42 6.95 6.55 4.48
C VAL A 42 5.44 6.70 4.71
N HIS A 43 4.66 6.57 3.64
CA HIS A 43 3.20 6.53 3.68
C HIS A 43 2.72 5.36 2.84
N GLU A 44 1.79 4.59 3.37
CA GLU A 44 1.20 3.46 2.65
C GLU A 44 -0.31 3.65 2.57
N GLN A 45 -0.85 3.50 1.37
CA GLN A 45 -2.28 3.59 1.14
C GLN A 45 -2.71 2.69 -0.01
N ARG A 46 -3.94 2.17 0.09
CA ARG A 46 -4.65 1.56 -1.04
C ARG A 46 -5.41 2.62 -1.82
N ILE A 47 -5.26 2.61 -3.13
CA ILE A 47 -6.03 3.43 -4.06
C ILE A 47 -6.89 2.47 -4.88
N ASP A 48 -8.20 2.63 -4.80
CA ASP A 48 -9.11 1.75 -5.50
C ASP A 48 -9.15 2.01 -7.02
N PRO A 49 -9.30 0.94 -7.83
CA PRO A 49 -9.44 -0.45 -7.42
C PRO A 49 -8.10 -1.18 -7.28
N GLU A 50 -7.97 -2.00 -6.23
CA GLU A 50 -7.00 -3.11 -6.17
C GLU A 50 -5.53 -2.68 -6.36
N THR A 51 -5.19 -1.44 -5.99
CA THR A 51 -3.84 -0.90 -6.09
C THR A 51 -3.32 -0.54 -4.71
N ARG A 52 -2.14 -1.03 -4.38
CA ARG A 52 -1.39 -0.66 -3.18
C ARG A 52 -0.26 0.30 -3.59
N VAL A 53 -0.09 1.36 -2.81
CA VAL A 53 0.95 2.37 -3.00
C VAL A 53 1.75 2.50 -1.71
N LEU A 54 3.07 2.49 -1.84
CA LEU A 54 3.98 2.95 -0.79
C LEU A 54 4.77 4.14 -1.32
N VAL A 55 4.62 5.27 -0.65
CA VAL A 55 5.39 6.49 -0.90
C VAL A 55 6.51 6.58 0.12
N ASN A 56 7.72 6.80 -0.37
CA ASN A 56 8.95 7.00 0.37
C ASN A 56 9.48 8.40 0.03
N ALA A 57 9.47 9.30 1.00
CA ALA A 57 9.86 10.71 0.88
C ALA A 57 11.13 11.00 1.70
N PRO A 58 11.87 12.08 1.39
CA PRO A 58 13.03 12.48 2.17
C PRO A 58 12.73 12.63 3.67
N ALA A 59 13.78 12.53 4.49
CA ALA A 59 13.68 12.81 5.92
C ALA A 59 13.10 14.22 6.16
N GLN A 60 12.35 14.40 7.25
CA GLN A 60 11.78 15.70 7.60
C GLN A 60 12.84 16.82 7.61
N ALA A 61 14.03 16.52 8.15
CA ALA A 61 15.15 17.47 8.21
C ALA A 61 15.81 17.75 6.84
N SER A 62 15.57 16.91 5.84
CA SER A 62 16.12 17.03 4.49
C SER A 62 15.13 17.55 3.45
N LEU A 63 13.84 17.66 3.82
CA LEU A 63 12.81 18.19 2.95
C LEU A 63 12.91 19.73 2.90
N ASP A 64 13.23 20.29 1.75
CA ASP A 64 13.34 21.74 1.56
C ASP A 64 12.07 22.28 0.86
N PRO A 65 11.20 23.04 1.55
CA PRO A 65 9.95 23.51 0.98
C PRO A 65 10.12 24.47 -0.21
N ARG A 66 11.35 24.94 -0.51
CA ARG A 66 11.65 25.82 -1.64
C ARG A 66 11.95 25.05 -2.93
N LEU A 67 12.29 23.77 -2.82
CA LEU A 67 12.64 22.95 -3.97
C LEU A 67 11.39 22.28 -4.57
N PRO A 68 11.35 22.07 -5.90
CA PRO A 68 10.31 21.26 -6.53
C PRO A 68 10.38 19.82 -6.02
N ILE A 69 9.24 19.12 -6.06
CA ILE A 69 9.19 17.68 -5.81
C ILE A 69 9.42 16.95 -7.13
N ARG A 70 10.38 16.03 -7.14
CA ARG A 70 10.49 15.03 -8.20
C ARG A 70 9.85 13.74 -7.72
N LEU A 71 8.62 13.48 -8.17
CA LEU A 71 7.86 12.28 -7.84
C LEU A 71 8.17 11.18 -8.86
N ILE A 72 8.91 10.17 -8.43
CA ILE A 72 9.20 8.97 -9.22
C ILE A 72 8.13 7.93 -8.91
N ILE A 73 7.22 7.70 -9.85
CA ILE A 73 6.25 6.61 -9.77
C ILE A 73 6.87 5.38 -10.41
N TYR A 74 7.10 4.34 -9.61
CA TYR A 74 7.71 3.09 -10.03
C TYR A 74 6.68 1.96 -10.10
N ALA A 75 6.28 1.58 -11.32
CA ALA A 75 5.37 0.46 -11.55
C ALA A 75 6.10 -0.88 -11.45
N LEU A 76 5.68 -1.72 -10.51
CA LEU A 76 6.37 -2.96 -10.16
C LEU A 76 6.36 -4.01 -11.29
N PRO A 77 7.38 -4.88 -11.36
CA PRO A 77 7.36 -6.04 -12.25
C PRO A 77 6.33 -7.09 -11.81
N ASN A 78 6.01 -7.99 -12.75
CA ASN A 78 5.09 -9.09 -12.47
C ASN A 78 5.65 -10.01 -11.37
N GLY A 79 4.79 -10.39 -10.42
CA GLY A 79 5.11 -11.36 -9.36
C GLY A 79 5.76 -10.78 -8.12
N ASN A 80 6.22 -9.53 -8.14
CA ASN A 80 6.88 -8.88 -7.01
C ASN A 80 5.89 -8.09 -6.14
N THR A 81 6.16 -8.04 -4.83
CA THR A 81 5.57 -7.05 -3.92
C THR A 81 6.40 -5.77 -3.87
N ILE A 82 5.83 -4.72 -3.26
CA ILE A 82 6.56 -3.48 -2.94
C ILE A 82 7.82 -3.77 -2.15
N GLU A 83 7.76 -4.60 -1.11
CA GLU A 83 8.91 -4.90 -0.23
C GLU A 83 10.03 -5.59 -0.99
N GLN A 84 9.69 -6.59 -1.81
CA GLN A 84 10.65 -7.28 -2.66
C GLN A 84 11.32 -6.31 -3.65
N THR A 85 10.56 -5.36 -4.19
CA THR A 85 11.08 -4.38 -5.15
C THR A 85 11.93 -3.29 -4.50
N MET A 86 11.50 -2.80 -3.33
CA MET A 86 12.30 -1.85 -2.54
C MET A 86 13.63 -2.46 -2.13
N GLY A 87 13.63 -3.77 -1.84
CA GLY A 87 14.82 -4.58 -1.59
C GLY A 87 15.46 -4.34 -0.22
N CYS A 88 16.28 -5.29 0.21
CA CYS A 88 17.05 -5.21 1.46
C CYS A 88 18.30 -6.08 1.37
N GLN A 89 19.12 -6.10 2.42
CA GLN A 89 20.25 -7.02 2.51
C GLN A 89 19.75 -8.46 2.54
N MET A 90 20.50 -9.38 1.92
CA MET A 90 20.15 -10.80 1.94
C MET A 90 20.60 -11.48 3.21
N VAL A 91 19.71 -12.29 3.77
CA VAL A 91 19.98 -13.25 4.86
C VAL A 91 19.50 -14.63 4.46
N ALA A 92 20.01 -15.66 5.12
CA ALA A 92 19.62 -17.04 4.84
C ALA A 92 18.10 -17.25 4.99
N GLY A 93 17.47 -17.85 3.97
CA GLY A 93 16.03 -18.13 3.95
C GLY A 93 15.15 -16.97 3.50
N LEU A 94 15.71 -15.78 3.24
CA LEU A 94 14.96 -14.68 2.66
C LEU A 94 14.67 -14.95 1.17
N ASP A 95 13.48 -14.58 0.73
CA ASP A 95 13.07 -14.70 -0.67
C ASP A 95 14.04 -13.91 -1.57
N TRP A 96 14.53 -14.55 -2.62
CA TRP A 96 15.55 -13.99 -3.50
C TRP A 96 15.10 -12.72 -4.25
N HIS A 97 13.78 -12.46 -4.35
CA HIS A 97 13.29 -11.25 -5.02
C HIS A 97 13.72 -9.96 -4.32
N PHE A 98 14.03 -10.02 -3.01
CA PHE A 98 14.56 -8.88 -2.25
C PHE A 98 15.94 -8.41 -2.71
N ASP A 99 16.70 -9.25 -3.41
CA ASP A 99 18.04 -8.94 -3.93
C ASP A 99 18.05 -8.60 -5.42
N ILE A 100 16.89 -8.28 -6.00
CA ILE A 100 16.79 -7.96 -7.42
C ILE A 100 17.00 -6.48 -7.68
N GLN A 101 16.09 -5.61 -7.22
CA GLN A 101 15.97 -4.26 -7.77
C GLN A 101 16.57 -3.19 -6.86
N HIS A 102 16.41 -3.32 -5.55
CA HIS A 102 16.80 -2.32 -4.54
C HIS A 102 16.40 -0.89 -4.88
N ILE A 103 15.18 -0.66 -5.41
CA ILE A 103 14.77 0.67 -5.88
C ILE A 103 14.88 1.70 -4.76
N ALA A 104 14.58 1.33 -3.51
CA ALA A 104 14.75 2.24 -2.38
C ALA A 104 16.22 2.65 -2.16
N ALA A 105 17.16 1.71 -2.21
CA ALA A 105 18.59 2.01 -2.07
C ALA A 105 19.11 2.89 -3.21
N GLN A 106 18.66 2.60 -4.44
CA GLN A 106 18.99 3.40 -5.61
C GLN A 106 18.42 4.83 -5.51
N THR A 107 17.18 5.01 -5.05
CA THR A 107 16.60 6.33 -4.79
C THR A 107 17.35 7.09 -3.69
N ARG A 108 17.76 6.42 -2.61
CA ARG A 108 18.58 7.05 -1.55
C ARG A 108 19.93 7.51 -2.10
N LYS A 109 20.58 6.69 -2.95
CA LYS A 109 21.80 7.10 -3.67
C LYS A 109 21.54 8.33 -4.54
N LEU A 110 20.42 8.37 -5.26
CA LEU A 110 20.05 9.52 -6.10
C LEU A 110 19.84 10.80 -5.27
N ARG A 111 19.14 10.71 -4.13
CA ARG A 111 18.95 11.83 -3.17
C ARG A 111 20.27 12.40 -2.66
N SER A 112 21.29 11.56 -2.50
CA SER A 112 22.62 12.03 -2.07
C SER A 112 23.35 12.88 -3.12
N LEU A 113 22.85 12.92 -4.36
CA LEU A 113 23.49 13.56 -5.50
C LEU A 113 22.68 14.74 -6.07
N ASP A 114 21.35 14.66 -5.99
CA ASP A 114 20.43 15.68 -6.48
C ASP A 114 20.08 16.65 -5.36
N ALA A 115 20.72 17.82 -5.37
CA ALA A 115 20.45 18.90 -4.41
C ALA A 115 19.34 19.85 -4.87
N ASP A 116 18.82 19.65 -6.09
CA ASP A 116 17.89 20.59 -6.74
C ASP A 116 16.42 20.16 -6.56
N HIS A 117 16.17 18.94 -6.08
CA HIS A 117 14.82 18.37 -5.94
C HIS A 117 14.61 17.66 -4.61
N ASN A 118 13.37 17.76 -4.10
CA ASN A 118 12.86 16.81 -3.11
C ASN A 118 12.44 15.52 -3.84
N ILE A 119 13.32 14.51 -3.88
CA ILE A 119 13.01 13.25 -4.58
C ILE A 119 12.11 12.36 -3.73
N VAL A 120 10.91 12.09 -4.23
CA VAL A 120 9.92 11.19 -3.63
C VAL A 120 9.77 9.96 -4.54
N LEU A 121 9.83 8.77 -3.96
CA LEU A 121 9.56 7.50 -4.66
C LEU A 121 8.16 7.00 -4.28
N ALA A 122 7.34 6.64 -5.27
CA ALA A 122 6.09 5.94 -5.06
C ALA A 122 6.13 4.59 -5.79
N CYS A 123 6.17 3.48 -5.05
CA CYS A 123 6.08 2.14 -5.59
C CYS A 123 4.60 1.73 -5.71
N ILE A 124 4.17 1.27 -6.89
CA ILE A 124 2.77 0.89 -7.14
C ILE A 124 2.62 -0.60 -7.50
N GLU A 125 1.83 -1.30 -6.68
CA GLU A 125 1.56 -2.74 -6.78
C GLU A 125 0.08 -2.98 -7.07
N ALA A 126 -0.22 -3.73 -8.14
CA ALA A 126 -1.56 -4.29 -8.34
C ALA A 126 -1.76 -5.49 -7.40
N ASP A 127 -2.95 -5.68 -6.83
CA ASP A 127 -3.27 -6.83 -5.95
C ASP A 127 -3.01 -8.19 -6.62
N SER A 128 -3.16 -8.25 -7.94
CA SER A 128 -2.86 -9.43 -8.77
C SER A 128 -1.36 -9.69 -8.96
N ARG A 129 -0.50 -8.76 -8.52
CA ARG A 129 0.93 -8.66 -8.84
C ARG A 129 1.21 -8.71 -10.33
N SER A 130 0.26 -8.23 -11.15
CA SER A 130 0.41 -8.16 -12.60
C SER A 130 -0.40 -7.02 -13.19
N TRP A 131 0.28 -5.94 -13.58
CA TRP A 131 -0.33 -4.82 -14.27
C TRP A 131 -0.98 -5.18 -15.61
N PRO A 132 -0.43 -6.09 -16.44
CA PRO A 132 -1.13 -6.61 -17.61
C PRO A 132 -2.47 -7.28 -17.26
N ALA A 133 -2.49 -8.10 -16.20
CA ALA A 133 -3.72 -8.75 -15.76
C ALA A 133 -4.72 -7.74 -15.17
N TRP A 134 -4.23 -6.77 -14.40
CA TRP A 134 -5.03 -5.67 -13.86
C TRP A 134 -5.65 -4.85 -15.00
N ARG A 135 -4.86 -4.40 -15.98
CA ARG A 135 -5.33 -3.62 -17.13
C ARG A 135 -6.32 -4.41 -17.99
N LYS A 136 -6.14 -5.73 -18.11
CA LYS A 136 -7.09 -6.60 -18.83
C LYS A 136 -8.43 -6.74 -18.08
N LYS A 137 -8.40 -6.71 -16.74
CA LYS A 137 -9.59 -6.85 -15.90
C LYS A 137 -10.43 -5.58 -15.85
N HIS A 138 -9.78 -4.41 -15.88
CA HIS A 138 -10.43 -3.12 -15.74
C HIS A 138 -10.51 -2.42 -17.10
N GLU A 139 -11.64 -2.56 -17.79
CA GLU A 139 -11.87 -1.95 -19.12
C GLU A 139 -11.82 -0.42 -19.07
N ASP A 140 -12.11 0.17 -17.91
CA ASP A 140 -12.05 1.58 -17.56
C ASP A 140 -10.65 2.04 -17.09
N TYR A 141 -9.59 1.25 -17.35
CA TYR A 141 -8.21 1.59 -16.94
C TYR A 141 -7.77 3.00 -17.35
N ARG A 142 -8.33 3.54 -18.44
CA ARG A 142 -8.00 4.89 -18.93
C ARG A 142 -8.41 5.98 -17.95
N GLU A 143 -9.43 5.76 -17.14
CA GLU A 143 -9.85 6.67 -16.07
C GLU A 143 -9.15 6.35 -14.74
N LEU A 144 -8.96 5.06 -14.46
CA LEU A 144 -8.40 4.60 -13.20
C LEU A 144 -6.90 4.90 -13.04
N ILE A 145 -6.10 4.71 -14.09
CA ILE A 145 -4.64 4.92 -14.04
C ILE A 145 -4.30 6.39 -13.72
N PRO A 146 -4.89 7.41 -14.39
CA PRO A 146 -4.72 8.80 -14.00
C PRO A 146 -5.16 9.08 -12.56
N ARG A 147 -6.29 8.51 -12.12
CA ARG A 147 -6.75 8.65 -10.73
C ARG A 147 -5.76 8.09 -9.71
N ILE A 148 -5.08 7.00 -10.03
CA ILE A 148 -4.01 6.45 -9.18
C ILE A 148 -2.86 7.45 -9.09
N VAL A 149 -2.40 8.00 -10.21
CA VAL A 149 -1.34 9.00 -10.24
C VAL A 149 -1.72 10.26 -9.47
N GLU A 150 -2.94 10.78 -9.65
CA GLU A 150 -3.44 11.94 -8.89
C GLU A 150 -3.61 11.64 -7.39
N GLY A 151 -4.05 10.43 -7.04
CA GLY A 151 -4.14 10.01 -5.64
C GLY A 151 -2.76 9.99 -4.95
N ILE A 152 -1.72 9.56 -5.66
CA ILE A 152 -0.33 9.59 -5.16
C ILE A 152 0.14 11.03 -4.97
N LYS A 153 -0.13 11.90 -5.93
CA LYS A 153 0.18 13.34 -5.82
C LYS A 153 -0.54 13.99 -4.64
N GLY A 154 -1.75 13.53 -4.33
CA GLY A 154 -2.52 13.98 -3.16
C GLY A 154 -1.87 13.69 -1.81
N PHE A 155 -0.90 12.77 -1.72
CA PHE A 155 -0.18 12.48 -0.48
C PHE A 155 0.93 13.49 -0.18
N ILE A 156 1.37 14.27 -1.17
CA ILE A 156 2.54 15.14 -1.07
C ILE A 156 2.17 16.63 -1.11
N SER A 157 3.08 17.49 -0.61
CA SER A 157 2.90 18.94 -0.45
C SER A 157 2.46 19.67 -1.74
N SER A 158 1.93 20.88 -1.60
CA SER A 158 1.52 21.79 -2.68
C SER A 158 2.68 22.39 -3.51
N ASN A 159 3.91 21.90 -3.34
CA ASN A 159 5.05 22.30 -4.17
C ASN A 159 4.80 21.90 -5.63
N PRO A 160 5.43 22.57 -6.61
CA PRO A 160 5.44 22.08 -7.99
C PRO A 160 5.95 20.64 -8.04
N ILE A 161 5.17 19.75 -8.67
CA ILE A 161 5.50 18.33 -8.81
C ILE A 161 5.92 18.07 -10.26
N GLU A 162 7.15 17.58 -10.42
CA GLU A 162 7.67 16.97 -11.62
C GLU A 162 7.50 15.45 -11.51
N VAL A 163 6.85 14.82 -12.49
CA VAL A 163 6.57 13.38 -12.48
C VAL A 163 7.56 12.62 -13.35
N VAL A 164 8.19 11.61 -12.76
CA VAL A 164 8.98 10.60 -13.48
C VAL A 164 8.22 9.29 -13.47
N LEU A 165 7.94 8.76 -14.66
CA LEU A 165 7.29 7.47 -14.83
C LEU A 165 8.34 6.39 -15.10
N ALA A 166 8.58 5.54 -14.11
CA ALA A 166 9.54 4.46 -14.19
C ALA A 166 8.84 3.10 -14.06
N CYS A 167 9.34 2.09 -14.76
CA CYS A 167 8.76 0.76 -14.68
C CYS A 167 9.75 -0.34 -15.02
N HIS A 168 9.46 -1.54 -14.52
CA HIS A 168 10.17 -2.76 -14.91
C HIS A 168 9.20 -3.87 -15.30
N SER A 169 9.52 -4.64 -16.33
CA SER A 169 8.75 -5.82 -16.74
C SER A 169 7.24 -5.52 -16.90
N GLY A 170 6.40 -6.32 -16.24
CA GLY A 170 4.97 -6.14 -16.00
C GLY A 170 4.50 -4.70 -15.84
N GLY A 171 5.25 -3.91 -15.05
CA GLY A 171 4.97 -2.50 -14.75
C GLY A 171 4.83 -1.61 -15.97
N GLY A 172 5.46 -2.00 -17.08
CA GLY A 172 5.28 -1.34 -18.38
C GLY A 172 3.81 -1.20 -18.75
N SER A 173 2.96 -2.21 -18.48
CA SER A 173 1.54 -2.15 -18.81
C SER A 173 0.79 -1.02 -18.11
N PHE A 174 1.24 -0.58 -16.93
CA PHE A 174 0.69 0.60 -16.26
C PHE A 174 1.09 1.88 -16.99
N ILE A 175 2.37 2.03 -17.34
CA ILE A 175 2.88 3.23 -18.05
C ILE A 175 2.28 3.35 -19.46
N TRP A 176 2.17 2.26 -20.20
CA TRP A 176 1.51 2.26 -21.51
C TRP A 176 0.01 2.56 -21.35
N GLY A 177 -0.64 2.02 -20.32
CA GLY A 177 -2.02 2.38 -19.97
C GLY A 177 -2.19 3.87 -19.65
N TYR A 178 -1.23 4.47 -18.93
CA TYR A 178 -1.20 5.91 -18.66
C TYR A 178 -1.08 6.73 -19.95
N LEU A 179 -0.19 6.34 -20.88
CA LEU A 179 -0.10 7.00 -22.20
C LEU A 179 -1.39 6.87 -23.02
N GLU A 180 -2.12 5.78 -22.86
CA GLU A 180 -3.40 5.53 -23.54
C GLU A 180 -4.56 6.34 -22.94
N SER A 181 -4.42 6.85 -21.70
CA SER A 181 -5.41 7.68 -21.01
C SER A 181 -5.53 9.11 -21.51
N PHE A 182 -4.53 9.62 -22.23
CA PHE A 182 -4.47 11.02 -22.66
C PHE A 182 -4.24 11.14 -24.15
N ASP A 183 -4.76 12.19 -24.78
CA ASP A 183 -4.45 12.50 -26.18
C ASP A 183 -3.00 12.93 -26.36
N ALA A 184 -2.46 13.69 -25.39
CA ALA A 184 -1.06 14.10 -25.30
C ALA A 184 -0.52 13.83 -23.89
N VAL A 185 0.77 13.53 -23.77
CA VAL A 185 1.40 13.29 -22.46
C VAL A 185 1.30 14.55 -21.59
N PRO A 186 0.80 14.46 -20.34
CA PRO A 186 0.73 15.60 -19.43
C PRO A 186 2.09 16.29 -19.25
N SER A 187 2.09 17.63 -19.21
CA SER A 187 3.31 18.43 -19.23
C SER A 187 4.19 18.30 -17.98
N GLU A 188 3.59 17.86 -16.87
CA GLU A 188 4.28 17.56 -15.61
C GLU A 188 5.17 16.31 -15.69
N VAL A 189 4.95 15.43 -16.67
CA VAL A 189 5.81 14.26 -16.90
C VAL A 189 7.09 14.73 -17.56
N SER A 190 8.21 14.59 -16.84
CA SER A 190 9.53 15.00 -17.32
C SER A 190 10.37 13.85 -17.84
N ARG A 191 10.09 12.61 -17.41
CA ARG A 191 10.90 11.45 -17.77
C ARG A 191 10.11 10.17 -17.83
N PHE A 192 10.39 9.37 -18.86
CA PHE A 192 10.05 7.96 -18.92
C PHE A 192 11.32 7.12 -18.78
N ALA A 193 11.36 6.26 -17.77
CA ALA A 193 12.44 5.30 -17.52
C ALA A 193 11.90 3.88 -17.66
N ILE A 194 12.01 3.32 -18.86
CA ILE A 194 11.41 2.02 -19.22
C ILE A 194 12.49 0.95 -19.14
N LEU A 195 12.45 0.15 -18.07
CA LEU A 195 13.45 -0.89 -17.79
C LEU A 195 12.88 -2.24 -18.25
N ASP A 196 13.27 -2.69 -19.42
CA ASP A 196 12.87 -3.99 -19.97
C ASP A 196 11.34 -4.23 -19.91
N ALA A 197 10.59 -3.20 -20.30
CA ALA A 197 9.15 -3.08 -20.04
C ALA A 197 8.35 -2.50 -21.23
N ASN A 198 8.95 -2.43 -22.42
CA ASN A 198 8.35 -1.80 -23.60
C ASN A 198 7.57 -2.75 -24.51
N TYR A 199 7.35 -4.00 -24.11
CA TYR A 199 6.73 -5.01 -24.98
C TYR A 199 5.29 -4.68 -25.42
N SER A 200 4.59 -3.77 -24.73
CA SER A 200 3.26 -3.27 -25.11
C SER A 200 3.26 -2.02 -26.01
N PHE A 201 4.42 -1.56 -26.47
CA PHE A 201 4.51 -0.48 -27.46
C PHE A 201 3.67 -0.78 -28.70
N SER A 202 2.81 0.17 -29.07
CA SER A 202 1.83 0.04 -30.15
C SER A 202 1.67 1.34 -30.94
N GLU A 203 1.87 1.24 -32.24
CA GLU A 203 1.61 2.30 -33.21
C GLU A 203 0.10 2.53 -33.43
N GLU A 204 -0.72 1.49 -33.30
CA GLU A 204 -2.19 1.62 -33.31
C GLU A 204 -2.66 2.54 -32.18
N MET A 205 -2.00 2.45 -31.02
CA MET A 205 -2.25 3.31 -29.86
C MET A 205 -1.53 4.66 -29.92
N LYS A 206 -0.82 4.94 -31.02
CA LYS A 206 -0.04 6.17 -31.26
C LYS A 206 1.02 6.43 -30.20
N HIS A 207 1.57 5.39 -29.58
CA HIS A 207 2.57 5.53 -28.53
C HIS A 207 3.80 6.30 -29.01
N GLY A 208 4.31 5.96 -30.20
CA GLY A 208 5.43 6.67 -30.83
C GLY A 208 5.14 8.16 -31.01
N THR A 209 4.01 8.50 -31.64
CA THR A 209 3.61 9.89 -31.88
C THR A 209 3.50 10.71 -30.60
N LYS A 210 2.85 10.15 -29.57
CA LYS A 210 2.70 10.86 -28.28
C LYS A 210 4.04 11.11 -27.61
N LEU A 211 4.94 10.13 -27.62
CA LEU A 211 6.28 10.27 -27.03
C LEU A 211 7.16 11.25 -27.81
N LEU A 212 7.10 11.24 -29.14
CA LEU A 212 7.83 12.19 -29.98
C LEU A 212 7.36 13.63 -29.75
N GLN A 213 6.04 13.87 -29.81
CA GLN A 213 5.46 15.19 -29.54
C GLN A 213 5.77 15.67 -28.12
N TRP A 214 5.76 14.76 -27.15
CA TRP A 214 6.14 15.06 -25.78
C TRP A 214 7.62 15.47 -25.68
N LEU A 215 8.54 14.76 -26.32
CA LEU A 215 9.95 15.14 -26.38
C LEU A 215 10.16 16.49 -27.09
N GLU A 216 9.50 16.74 -28.21
CA GLU A 216 9.62 18.00 -28.96
C GLU A 216 9.03 19.21 -28.19
N GLY A 217 8.10 18.97 -27.27
CA GLY A 217 7.42 20.02 -26.52
C GLY A 217 8.24 20.68 -25.40
N ASP A 218 9.32 20.05 -24.91
CA ASP A 218 10.18 20.61 -23.86
C ASP A 218 11.56 19.92 -23.84
N ASP A 219 12.65 20.70 -23.90
CA ASP A 219 14.03 20.20 -23.91
C ASP A 219 14.51 19.63 -22.55
N SER A 220 13.73 19.76 -21.48
CA SER A 220 13.99 19.08 -20.21
C SER A 220 13.53 17.61 -20.21
N ARG A 221 12.74 17.18 -21.20
CA ARG A 221 12.10 15.86 -21.20
C ARG A 221 13.01 14.76 -21.73
N HIS A 222 12.96 13.60 -21.07
CA HIS A 222 13.84 12.46 -21.37
C HIS A 222 13.10 11.12 -21.49
N LEU A 223 13.29 10.42 -22.60
CA LEU A 223 12.85 9.03 -22.78
C LEU A 223 14.07 8.11 -22.76
N VAL A 224 14.12 7.23 -21.75
CA VAL A 224 15.17 6.21 -21.63
C VAL A 224 14.54 4.82 -21.67
N VAL A 225 15.06 3.98 -22.56
CA VAL A 225 14.66 2.56 -22.68
C VAL A 225 15.88 1.68 -22.49
N LEU A 226 15.85 0.80 -21.48
CA LEU A 226 16.87 -0.23 -21.31
C LEU A 226 16.24 -1.58 -21.68
N ALA A 227 16.92 -2.38 -22.48
CA ALA A 227 16.49 -3.72 -22.87
C ALA A 227 17.69 -4.65 -23.03
N TYR A 228 17.41 -5.91 -23.30
CA TYR A 228 18.42 -6.90 -23.67
C TYR A 228 17.88 -7.83 -24.75
N ASP A 229 18.78 -8.48 -25.47
CA ASP A 229 18.40 -9.52 -26.42
C ASP A 229 17.84 -10.74 -25.70
N ASP A 230 16.51 -10.83 -25.68
CA ASP A 230 15.73 -11.87 -25.03
C ASP A 230 15.22 -12.94 -26.01
N ARG A 231 15.53 -12.82 -27.30
CA ARG A 231 14.90 -13.59 -28.38
C ARG A 231 15.12 -15.10 -28.27
N GLU A 232 16.30 -15.49 -27.80
CA GLU A 232 16.79 -16.87 -27.81
C GLU A 232 16.94 -17.46 -26.39
N ILE A 233 16.37 -16.80 -25.39
CA ILE A 233 16.42 -17.26 -24.00
C ILE A 233 15.51 -18.46 -23.81
N THR A 234 16.04 -19.47 -23.12
CA THR A 234 15.28 -20.66 -22.72
C THR A 234 15.27 -20.83 -21.21
N TYR A 235 14.14 -21.28 -20.68
CA TYR A 235 13.97 -21.72 -19.30
C TYR A 235 13.39 -23.14 -19.31
N GLN A 236 14.08 -24.08 -18.67
CA GLN A 236 13.71 -25.51 -18.69
C GLN A 236 13.48 -26.06 -20.11
N GLY A 237 14.32 -25.66 -21.07
CA GLY A 237 14.26 -26.10 -22.47
C GLY A 237 13.14 -25.46 -23.31
N LYS A 238 12.35 -24.54 -22.75
CA LYS A 238 11.32 -23.79 -23.49
C LYS A 238 11.73 -22.35 -23.68
N ARG A 239 11.45 -21.76 -24.85
CA ARG A 239 11.66 -20.33 -25.08
C ARG A 239 10.81 -19.51 -24.11
N VAL A 240 11.43 -18.51 -23.50
CA VAL A 240 10.76 -17.59 -22.55
C VAL A 240 9.86 -16.62 -23.30
N VAL A 241 10.29 -16.17 -24.49
CA VAL A 241 9.52 -15.26 -25.34
C VAL A 241 9.10 -15.94 -26.65
N GLY A 242 7.91 -15.59 -27.12
CA GLY A 242 7.40 -16.03 -28.42
C GLY A 242 8.18 -15.43 -29.61
N PRO A 243 7.93 -15.91 -30.84
CA PRO A 243 8.67 -15.49 -32.04
C PRO A 243 8.52 -14.00 -32.38
N THR A 244 7.43 -13.36 -31.94
CA THR A 244 7.13 -11.94 -32.14
C THR A 244 7.16 -11.13 -30.83
N GLY A 245 7.33 -11.81 -29.69
CA GLY A 245 7.36 -11.20 -28.36
C GLY A 245 8.77 -10.80 -27.94
N GLY A 246 8.84 -10.27 -26.71
CA GLY A 246 10.08 -9.82 -26.08
C GLY A 246 10.33 -8.33 -26.20
N THR A 247 11.14 -7.82 -25.28
CA THR A 247 11.51 -6.41 -25.19
C THR A 247 12.52 -6.03 -26.25
N TYR A 248 13.38 -6.95 -26.69
CA TYR A 248 14.30 -6.71 -27.81
C TYR A 248 13.53 -6.26 -29.05
N ARG A 249 12.55 -7.07 -29.49
CA ARG A 249 11.75 -6.77 -30.69
C ARG A 249 10.92 -5.51 -30.51
N ALA A 250 10.38 -5.29 -29.32
CA ALA A 250 9.62 -4.07 -29.04
C ALA A 250 10.50 -2.82 -29.09
N THR A 251 11.74 -2.90 -28.64
CA THR A 251 12.71 -1.80 -28.71
C THR A 251 13.05 -1.47 -30.15
N TYR A 252 13.25 -2.47 -31.02
CA TYR A 252 13.44 -2.22 -32.45
C TYR A 252 12.19 -1.63 -33.12
N ARG A 253 10.97 -2.04 -32.74
CA ARG A 253 9.75 -1.36 -33.23
C ARG A 253 9.70 0.12 -32.83
N MET A 254 10.14 0.45 -31.61
CA MET A 254 10.24 1.85 -31.18
C MET A 254 11.31 2.60 -31.98
N LEU A 255 12.49 1.99 -32.19
CA LEU A 255 13.56 2.57 -33.00
C LEU A 255 13.09 2.81 -34.45
N ASP A 256 12.46 1.82 -35.08
CA ASP A 256 11.93 1.92 -36.43
C ASP A 256 10.93 3.08 -36.56
N TYR A 257 10.12 3.33 -35.52
CA TYR A 257 9.25 4.50 -35.46
C TYR A 257 10.05 5.80 -35.40
N PHE A 258 10.94 5.96 -34.42
CA PHE A 258 11.67 7.21 -34.23
C PHE A 258 12.61 7.52 -35.40
N GLN A 259 13.18 6.52 -36.06
CA GLN A 259 14.04 6.70 -37.25
C GLN A 259 13.31 7.29 -38.45
N GLN A 260 11.97 7.23 -38.49
CA GLN A 260 11.18 7.89 -39.54
C GLN A 260 11.13 9.42 -39.35
N HIS A 261 11.46 9.91 -38.16
CA HIS A 261 11.27 11.30 -37.76
C HIS A 261 12.56 11.98 -37.27
N LEU A 262 13.49 11.20 -36.72
CA LEU A 262 14.70 11.68 -36.08
C LEU A 262 15.93 11.01 -36.69
N GLU A 263 17.03 11.76 -36.76
CA GLU A 263 18.35 11.16 -36.95
C GLU A 263 18.78 10.49 -35.64
N ILE A 264 18.96 9.17 -35.69
CA ILE A 264 19.40 8.38 -34.53
C ILE A 264 20.87 8.01 -34.70
N ALA A 265 21.71 8.55 -33.81
CA ALA A 265 23.09 8.11 -33.68
C ALA A 265 23.11 6.72 -33.05
N ASN A 266 23.81 5.78 -33.70
CA ASN A 266 24.02 4.42 -33.20
C ASN A 266 25.50 4.23 -32.86
N SER A 267 25.78 3.67 -31.69
CA SER A 267 27.12 3.31 -31.26
C SER A 267 27.11 2.05 -30.40
N HIS A 268 28.30 1.58 -30.03
CA HIS A 268 28.45 0.43 -29.13
C HIS A 268 29.19 0.86 -27.87
N GLN A 269 28.61 0.58 -26.70
CA GLN A 269 29.22 0.84 -25.41
C GLN A 269 29.28 -0.44 -24.58
N GLY A 270 30.49 -0.99 -24.43
CA GLY A 270 30.67 -2.26 -23.70
C GLY A 270 29.83 -3.38 -24.33
N ALA A 271 28.91 -3.96 -23.57
CA ALA A 271 28.01 -5.03 -24.05
C ALA A 271 26.73 -4.52 -24.75
N PHE A 272 26.51 -3.20 -24.78
CA PHE A 272 25.27 -2.59 -25.24
C PHE A 272 25.41 -1.97 -26.63
N ASP A 273 24.35 -2.10 -27.41
CA ASP A 273 24.06 -1.20 -28.53
C ASP A 273 23.34 0.02 -27.97
N GLU A 274 23.76 1.20 -28.40
CA GLU A 274 23.32 2.48 -27.87
C GLU A 274 22.78 3.36 -29.00
N PHE A 275 21.55 3.83 -28.82
CA PHE A 275 20.84 4.67 -29.76
C PHE A 275 20.52 6.00 -29.08
N ARG A 276 20.98 7.11 -29.65
CA ARG A 276 20.76 8.46 -29.12
C ARG A 276 20.15 9.37 -30.19
N ALA A 277 19.22 10.21 -29.78
CA ALA A 277 18.71 11.33 -30.58
C ALA A 277 18.39 12.53 -29.67
N LEU A 278 18.10 13.68 -30.28
CA LEU A 278 17.71 14.91 -29.58
C LEU A 278 18.69 15.29 -28.46
N ASP A 279 19.99 15.36 -28.79
CA ASP A 279 21.07 15.70 -27.85
C ASP A 279 21.10 14.85 -26.56
N GLY A 280 20.67 13.58 -26.66
CA GLY A 280 20.62 12.65 -25.53
C GLY A 280 19.31 12.68 -24.74
N ARG A 281 18.26 13.34 -25.25
CA ARG A 281 16.93 13.29 -24.62
C ARG A 281 16.17 12.01 -24.95
N LEU A 282 16.44 11.41 -26.12
CA LEU A 282 16.01 10.06 -26.45
C LEU A 282 17.22 9.13 -26.40
N GLN A 283 17.18 8.13 -25.52
CA GLN A 283 18.27 7.15 -25.40
C GLN A 283 17.73 5.73 -25.22
N MET A 284 18.25 4.79 -26.00
CA MET A 284 17.92 3.38 -25.88
C MET A 284 19.18 2.51 -25.81
N PHE A 285 19.23 1.60 -24.85
CA PHE A 285 20.35 0.67 -24.66
C PHE A 285 19.84 -0.76 -24.77
N ILE A 286 20.48 -1.55 -25.61
CA ILE A 286 20.13 -2.95 -25.82
C ILE A 286 21.35 -3.82 -25.52
N HIS A 287 21.31 -4.58 -24.43
CA HIS A 287 22.38 -5.52 -24.12
C HIS A 287 22.35 -6.70 -25.12
N ARG A 288 23.43 -6.91 -25.87
CA ARG A 288 23.48 -7.90 -26.97
C ARG A 288 23.33 -9.37 -26.55
N ASN A 289 23.55 -9.67 -25.28
CA ASN A 289 23.33 -10.97 -24.62
C ASN A 289 23.79 -12.21 -25.43
N PRO A 290 25.05 -12.28 -25.89
CA PRO A 290 25.52 -13.36 -26.79
C PRO A 290 25.46 -14.77 -26.17
N ASN A 291 25.27 -14.85 -24.85
CA ASN A 291 25.19 -16.11 -24.10
C ASN A 291 23.75 -16.51 -23.74
N ASN A 292 22.73 -15.81 -24.26
CA ASN A 292 21.31 -16.10 -24.02
C ASN A 292 20.95 -16.23 -22.52
N LYS A 293 21.55 -15.38 -21.68
CA LYS A 293 21.29 -15.38 -20.24
C LYS A 293 19.99 -14.65 -19.93
N ILE A 294 19.34 -15.00 -18.83
CA ILE A 294 18.22 -14.23 -18.27
C ILE A 294 18.81 -13.00 -17.57
N LEU A 295 18.81 -11.84 -18.25
CA LEU A 295 19.30 -10.57 -17.69
C LEU A 295 18.17 -9.66 -17.18
N HIS A 296 16.93 -10.11 -17.28
CA HIS A 296 15.70 -9.38 -16.93
C HIS A 296 15.80 -8.62 -15.60
N THR A 297 16.34 -9.28 -14.57
CA THR A 297 16.51 -8.76 -13.20
C THR A 297 17.86 -8.06 -13.02
N ALA A 298 18.92 -8.63 -13.61
CA ALA A 298 20.28 -8.10 -13.54
C ALA A 298 20.40 -6.69 -14.15
N LEU A 299 19.66 -6.39 -15.21
CA LEU A 299 19.66 -5.07 -15.86
C LEU A 299 19.29 -3.94 -14.89
N VAL A 300 18.35 -4.19 -13.97
CA VAL A 300 17.83 -3.17 -13.05
C VAL A 300 18.71 -3.03 -11.82
N GLY A 301 19.04 -4.14 -11.16
CA GLY A 301 19.82 -4.14 -9.93
C GLY A 301 21.32 -4.18 -10.19
N ASP A 302 21.81 -5.31 -10.71
CA ASP A 302 23.24 -5.60 -10.85
C ASP A 302 23.95 -4.60 -11.76
N MET A 303 23.27 -4.10 -12.79
CA MET A 303 23.82 -3.16 -13.76
C MET A 303 23.49 -1.70 -13.44
N ASN A 304 22.86 -1.40 -12.30
CA ASN A 304 22.43 -0.05 -11.91
C ASN A 304 21.43 0.60 -12.89
N GLY A 305 20.58 -0.19 -13.56
CA GLY A 305 19.71 0.29 -14.64
C GLY A 305 18.73 1.37 -14.22
N TYR A 306 18.20 1.33 -12.98
CA TYR A 306 17.31 2.36 -12.49
C TYR A 306 18.04 3.70 -12.23
N LEU A 307 19.18 3.70 -11.54
CA LEU A 307 20.03 4.90 -11.40
C LEU A 307 20.47 5.46 -12.75
N HIS A 308 20.87 4.59 -13.67
CA HIS A 308 21.28 4.98 -15.01
C HIS A 308 20.12 5.67 -15.73
N ALA A 309 18.95 5.05 -15.81
CA ALA A 309 17.81 5.61 -16.52
C ALA A 309 17.28 6.92 -15.92
N LEU A 310 17.41 7.12 -14.61
CA LEU A 310 16.99 8.36 -13.94
C LEU A 310 17.97 9.53 -14.11
N THR A 311 19.23 9.25 -14.36
CA THR A 311 20.29 10.29 -14.42
C THR A 311 20.80 10.55 -15.83
N LEU A 312 20.49 9.70 -16.78
CA LEU A 312 20.93 9.85 -18.16
C LEU A 312 20.42 11.14 -18.81
N GLY A 313 21.32 11.86 -19.49
CA GLY A 313 21.03 13.18 -20.07
C GLY A 313 21.00 14.31 -19.03
N THR A 314 21.42 14.05 -17.79
CA THR A 314 21.45 15.06 -16.72
C THR A 314 22.87 15.30 -16.20
N PRO A 315 23.14 16.39 -15.47
CA PRO A 315 24.42 16.61 -14.79
C PRO A 315 24.80 15.52 -13.76
N LEU A 316 23.90 14.59 -13.44
CA LEU A 316 24.13 13.49 -12.49
C LEU A 316 24.59 12.19 -13.16
N GLU A 317 24.57 12.09 -14.51
CA GLU A 317 24.80 10.86 -15.28
C GLU A 317 26.06 10.09 -14.85
N ALA A 318 27.15 10.79 -14.55
CA ALA A 318 28.44 10.20 -14.17
C ALA A 318 28.77 10.29 -12.66
N LYS A 319 27.83 10.72 -11.81
CA LYS A 319 28.11 11.04 -10.38
C LYS A 319 27.81 9.91 -9.40
N TRP A 320 27.08 8.87 -9.82
CA TRP A 320 26.70 7.76 -8.93
C TRP A 320 27.58 6.52 -9.08
N GLY A 321 28.31 6.37 -10.20
CA GLY A 321 29.06 5.16 -10.53
C GLY A 321 29.10 4.95 -12.05
N ALA A 322 28.96 3.70 -12.49
CA ALA A 322 28.94 3.34 -13.91
C ALA A 322 27.82 2.32 -14.22
N PHE A 323 27.24 2.45 -15.42
CA PHE A 323 26.27 1.47 -15.93
C PHE A 323 26.96 0.14 -16.24
N ALA A 324 26.33 -0.97 -15.83
CA ALA A 324 26.94 -2.30 -15.85
C ALA A 324 28.28 -2.43 -15.10
N GLY A 325 28.60 -1.47 -14.22
CA GLY A 325 29.66 -1.60 -13.21
C GLY A 325 29.14 -2.21 -11.91
N PRO A 326 29.96 -2.26 -10.85
CA PRO A 326 29.52 -2.70 -9.52
C PRO A 326 28.29 -1.94 -9.03
N ARG A 327 27.44 -2.58 -8.20
CA ARG A 327 26.26 -1.94 -7.59
C ARG A 327 26.68 -0.66 -6.84
N ALA A 328 26.17 0.48 -7.29
CA ALA A 328 26.56 1.82 -6.83
C ALA A 328 25.91 2.26 -5.51
N TYR A 329 25.03 1.42 -4.97
CA TYR A 329 24.08 1.77 -3.90
C TYR A 329 24.16 0.81 -2.71
N LEU A 330 25.21 -0.02 -2.61
CA LEU A 330 25.36 -1.02 -1.55
C LEU A 330 25.22 -0.43 -0.15
N ASP A 331 25.82 0.75 0.09
CA ASP A 331 25.76 1.46 1.38
C ASP A 331 24.35 1.96 1.74
N TRP A 332 23.44 2.00 0.75
CA TRP A 332 22.07 2.50 0.90
C TRP A 332 21.03 1.37 0.96
N ILE A 333 21.47 0.12 0.90
CA ILE A 333 20.61 -1.05 1.08
C ILE A 333 20.27 -1.14 2.56
N GLN A 334 18.97 -1.08 2.86
CA GLN A 334 18.50 -1.26 4.22
C GLN A 334 18.88 -2.66 4.73
N PRO A 335 19.16 -2.80 6.03
CA PRO A 335 19.30 -4.12 6.63
C PRO A 335 18.16 -5.02 6.17
N ALA A 336 18.46 -6.32 6.05
CA ALA A 336 17.39 -7.30 5.97
C ALA A 336 16.43 -6.95 7.11
N PRO A 337 15.10 -6.95 6.88
CA PRO A 337 14.24 -7.15 8.03
C PRO A 337 14.82 -8.40 8.70
N GLU A 338 15.26 -8.29 9.97
CA GLU A 338 15.87 -9.43 10.65
C GLU A 338 15.02 -10.67 10.37
N PRO A 339 15.58 -11.89 10.22
CA PRO A 339 14.82 -13.08 9.83
C PRO A 339 13.86 -13.44 10.95
N ALA A 340 12.80 -12.65 11.13
CA ALA A 340 12.53 -12.03 12.41
C ALA A 340 13.44 -12.59 13.51
N SER A 341 14.52 -11.90 13.96
CA SER A 341 14.70 -11.98 15.41
C SER A 341 13.36 -11.46 15.86
N LYS A 342 12.55 -12.44 16.26
CA LYS A 342 11.13 -12.25 16.31
C LYS A 342 11.05 -11.05 17.19
N PRO A 343 10.45 -9.92 16.74
CA PRO A 343 10.09 -8.96 17.72
C PRO A 343 9.35 -9.87 18.68
N THR A 344 9.89 -9.98 19.89
CA THR A 344 9.07 -10.45 20.98
C THR A 344 8.16 -9.24 21.14
N ILE A 345 7.25 -9.08 20.18
CA ILE A 345 5.92 -8.59 20.40
C ILE A 345 5.47 -9.65 21.38
N LYS A 346 5.82 -9.44 22.65
CA LYS A 346 4.80 -9.55 23.65
C LYS A 346 3.65 -8.78 23.00
N LEU A 347 2.60 -9.49 22.61
CA LEU A 347 1.29 -8.86 22.45
C LEU A 347 1.24 -7.82 23.56
N PRO A 348 1.13 -6.51 23.22
CA PRO A 348 1.44 -5.40 24.12
C PRO A 348 1.05 -5.84 25.52
N SER A 349 2.05 -6.03 26.39
CA SER A 349 1.79 -6.60 27.69
C SER A 349 0.68 -5.77 28.28
N LEU A 350 -0.46 -6.41 28.56
CA LEU A 350 -1.67 -5.82 29.15
C LEU A 350 -1.39 -5.12 30.50
N GLU A 351 -0.14 -5.12 30.93
CA GLU A 351 0.37 -4.45 32.09
C GLU A 351 1.11 -3.17 31.64
N SER A 352 0.40 -2.04 31.75
CA SER A 352 0.92 -0.68 32.03
C SER A 352 1.20 0.34 30.93
N SER A 353 0.97 0.09 29.64
CA SER A 353 0.98 1.18 28.63
C SER A 353 -0.26 1.13 27.76
N GLY A 354 -1.10 2.17 27.83
CA GLY A 354 -2.39 2.31 27.13
C GLY A 354 -2.33 2.38 25.60
N ASN A 355 -1.41 1.66 24.95
CA ASN A 355 -1.33 1.53 23.51
C ASN A 355 -1.73 0.10 23.11
N SER A 356 -2.91 -0.03 22.51
CA SER A 356 -3.57 -1.27 22.10
C SER A 356 -2.88 -2.00 20.94
N GLY A 357 -1.86 -1.38 20.35
CA GLY A 357 -1.29 -1.80 19.07
C GLY A 357 -2.24 -1.64 17.88
N LEU A 358 -3.41 -0.99 18.08
CA LEU A 358 -4.37 -0.64 17.05
C LEU A 358 -4.26 0.84 16.69
N ASP A 359 -4.40 1.16 15.41
CA ASP A 359 -4.34 2.53 14.88
C ASP A 359 -5.68 3.26 15.04
N ILE A 360 -6.24 3.27 16.25
CA ILE A 360 -7.49 3.98 16.58
C ILE A 360 -7.16 5.40 17.07
N PRO A 361 -7.61 6.47 16.39
CA PRO A 361 -7.38 7.84 16.85
C PRO A 361 -7.91 8.09 18.28
N PRO A 362 -7.35 9.05 19.02
CA PRO A 362 -7.91 9.44 20.31
C PRO A 362 -9.33 10.01 20.11
N ARG A 363 -10.22 9.71 21.06
CA ARG A 363 -11.58 10.23 21.04
C ARG A 363 -11.57 11.75 21.25
N ALA A 364 -12.26 12.50 20.40
CA ALA A 364 -12.46 13.94 20.59
C ALA A 364 -13.25 14.22 21.89
N THR A 365 -12.88 15.30 22.59
CA THR A 365 -13.48 15.65 23.89
C THR A 365 -14.96 16.04 23.80
N ASP A 366 -15.38 16.57 22.64
CA ASP A 366 -16.73 17.01 22.33
C ASP A 366 -17.55 15.97 21.54
N ALA A 367 -16.98 14.79 21.26
CA ALA A 367 -17.71 13.72 20.59
C ALA A 367 -18.93 13.28 21.42
N LEU A 368 -20.02 12.94 20.73
CA LEU A 368 -21.28 12.54 21.36
C LEU A 368 -21.14 11.19 22.10
N GLY A 369 -21.88 11.04 23.20
CA GLY A 369 -22.10 9.73 23.83
C GLY A 369 -22.93 8.82 22.92
N GLY A 370 -22.83 7.50 23.13
CA GLY A 370 -23.47 6.52 22.24
C GLY A 370 -24.98 6.70 22.13
N THR A 371 -25.66 6.99 23.23
CA THR A 371 -27.11 7.23 23.24
C THR A 371 -27.50 8.48 22.45
N GLN A 372 -26.70 9.55 22.55
CA GLN A 372 -26.95 10.79 21.82
C GLN A 372 -26.69 10.62 20.33
N PHE A 373 -25.58 9.97 19.96
CA PHE A 373 -25.28 9.66 18.58
C PHE A 373 -26.37 8.79 17.94
N PHE A 374 -26.86 7.75 18.62
CA PHE A 374 -27.88 6.88 18.04
C PHE A 374 -29.21 7.59 17.74
N LYS A 375 -29.57 8.62 18.50
CA LYS A 375 -30.75 9.46 18.19
C LYS A 375 -30.60 10.23 16.89
N THR A 376 -29.37 10.62 16.51
CA THR A 376 -29.15 11.33 15.23
C THR A 376 -29.31 10.40 14.04
N LEU A 377 -29.30 9.08 14.25
CA LEU A 377 -29.43 8.07 13.19
C LEU A 377 -30.89 7.77 12.83
N ASP A 378 -31.86 8.04 13.72
CA ASP A 378 -33.27 7.65 13.55
C ASP A 378 -33.92 8.26 12.30
N SER A 379 -33.46 9.45 11.87
CA SER A 379 -33.96 10.15 10.69
C SER A 379 -33.15 9.92 9.42
N LEU A 380 -32.10 9.10 9.47
CA LEU A 380 -31.19 8.88 8.34
C LEU A 380 -31.61 7.66 7.52
N GLU A 381 -31.51 7.81 6.20
CA GLU A 381 -31.58 6.68 5.28
C GLU A 381 -30.43 5.68 5.52
N PRO A 382 -30.60 4.38 5.21
CA PRO A 382 -29.63 3.34 5.55
C PRO A 382 -28.17 3.64 5.14
N ALA A 383 -27.95 4.18 3.94
CA ALA A 383 -26.60 4.52 3.48
C ALA A 383 -25.97 5.68 4.25
N ALA A 384 -26.74 6.72 4.57
CA ALA A 384 -26.27 7.85 5.36
C ALA A 384 -26.00 7.45 6.81
N ARG A 385 -26.81 6.54 7.37
CA ARG A 385 -26.59 5.92 8.68
C ARG A 385 -25.25 5.18 8.72
N GLU A 386 -24.97 4.31 7.74
CA GLU A 386 -23.71 3.57 7.67
C GLU A 386 -22.52 4.52 7.58
N ALA A 387 -22.60 5.55 6.73
CA ALA A 387 -21.55 6.56 6.59
C ALA A 387 -21.29 7.33 7.90
N ALA A 388 -22.35 7.71 8.63
CA ALA A 388 -22.24 8.38 9.92
C ALA A 388 -21.57 7.47 10.97
N ILE A 389 -21.95 6.19 11.03
CA ILE A 389 -21.33 5.20 11.92
C ILE A 389 -19.84 5.05 11.61
N VAL A 390 -19.47 4.85 10.34
CA VAL A 390 -18.07 4.72 9.93
C VAL A 390 -17.29 5.97 10.30
N SER A 391 -17.85 7.15 10.02
CA SER A 391 -17.20 8.43 10.36
C SER A 391 -16.91 8.57 11.86
N GLU A 392 -17.88 8.30 12.73
CA GLU A 392 -17.69 8.36 14.19
C GLU A 392 -16.62 7.38 14.69
N VAL A 393 -16.70 6.14 14.22
CA VAL A 393 -15.75 5.10 14.62
C VAL A 393 -14.35 5.47 14.17
N LEU A 394 -14.18 5.86 12.90
CA LEU A 394 -12.87 6.23 12.35
C LEU A 394 -12.30 7.51 12.96
N ALA A 395 -13.14 8.43 13.45
CA ALA A 395 -12.72 9.59 14.23
C ALA A 395 -12.30 9.23 15.68
N GLY A 396 -12.42 7.96 16.07
CA GLY A 396 -12.00 7.47 17.38
C GLY A 396 -13.08 7.59 18.47
N ASN A 397 -14.35 7.85 18.14
CA ASN A 397 -15.46 7.85 19.10
C ASN A 397 -15.85 6.43 19.52
N ILE A 398 -14.91 5.76 20.19
CA ILE A 398 -14.99 4.39 20.67
C ILE A 398 -14.65 4.40 22.17
N PRO A 399 -15.39 3.66 23.01
CA PRO A 399 -15.07 3.49 24.42
C PRO A 399 -13.61 3.10 24.67
N GLN A 400 -13.03 3.65 25.73
CA GLN A 400 -11.64 3.44 26.10
C GLN A 400 -11.39 1.97 26.45
N PHE A 401 -12.34 1.30 27.11
CA PHE A 401 -12.18 -0.12 27.48
C PHE A 401 -12.04 -1.03 26.24
N LEU A 402 -12.64 -0.69 25.10
CA LEU A 402 -12.53 -1.48 23.85
C LEU A 402 -11.14 -1.44 23.25
N ARG A 403 -10.32 -0.44 23.61
CA ARG A 403 -8.93 -0.35 23.17
C ARG A 403 -8.07 -1.39 23.88
N SER A 404 -8.47 -1.89 25.04
CA SER A 404 -7.70 -2.92 25.76
C SER A 404 -8.01 -4.32 25.23
N MET A 405 -7.35 -4.70 24.14
CA MET A 405 -7.55 -5.99 23.46
C MET A 405 -7.21 -7.19 24.37
N LYS A 406 -7.89 -8.31 24.17
CA LYS A 406 -7.74 -9.55 24.95
C LYS A 406 -7.07 -10.63 24.10
N THR A 407 -6.17 -11.38 24.71
CA THR A 407 -5.51 -12.51 24.03
C THR A 407 -6.42 -13.73 24.04
N VAL A 408 -6.55 -14.37 22.88
CA VAL A 408 -7.19 -15.68 22.71
C VAL A 408 -6.15 -16.62 22.12
N ARG A 409 -6.02 -17.82 22.70
CA ARG A 409 -5.05 -18.84 22.30
C ARG A 409 -5.74 -19.98 21.57
N ALA A 410 -5.32 -20.27 20.35
CA ALA A 410 -5.67 -21.47 19.61
C ALA A 410 -4.50 -22.47 19.64
N SER A 411 -4.79 -23.76 19.44
CA SER A 411 -3.77 -24.80 19.37
C SER A 411 -4.12 -25.82 18.30
N LEU A 412 -3.08 -26.38 17.67
CA LEU A 412 -3.19 -27.37 16.61
C LEU A 412 -2.14 -28.47 16.83
N ALA A 413 -2.59 -29.72 16.86
CA ALA A 413 -1.73 -30.88 16.71
C ALA A 413 -1.51 -31.14 15.21
N ALA A 414 -0.30 -30.93 14.72
CA ALA A 414 0.06 -31.20 13.33
C ALA A 414 0.19 -32.71 13.06
N ALA A 415 0.07 -33.09 11.79
CA ALA A 415 0.14 -34.49 11.37
C ALA A 415 1.52 -35.14 11.59
N ASP A 416 2.58 -34.34 11.70
CA ASP A 416 3.94 -34.77 12.01
C ASP A 416 4.20 -34.92 13.53
N GLY A 417 3.18 -34.69 14.36
CA GLY A 417 3.25 -34.75 15.82
C GLY A 417 3.69 -33.46 16.49
N SER A 418 4.04 -32.41 15.74
CA SER A 418 4.34 -31.09 16.29
C SER A 418 3.06 -30.40 16.83
N GLN A 419 3.24 -29.50 17.80
CA GLN A 419 2.16 -28.70 18.39
C GLN A 419 2.38 -27.24 18.04
N HIS A 420 1.39 -26.63 17.40
CA HIS A 420 1.37 -25.20 17.12
C HIS A 420 0.41 -24.49 18.05
N THR A 421 0.80 -23.30 18.50
CA THR A 421 0.00 -22.39 19.31
C THR A 421 -0.14 -21.07 18.59
N LEU A 422 -1.34 -20.50 18.57
CA LEU A 422 -1.58 -19.20 17.95
C LEU A 422 -2.26 -18.28 18.96
N ASP A 423 -1.57 -17.22 19.37
CA ASP A 423 -2.15 -16.15 20.18
C ASP A 423 -2.58 -15.00 19.28
N TYR A 424 -3.84 -14.59 19.38
CA TYR A 424 -4.35 -13.43 18.66
C TYR A 424 -5.12 -12.50 19.60
N LEU A 425 -5.13 -11.20 19.26
CA LEU A 425 -5.80 -10.17 20.05
C LEU A 425 -7.19 -9.87 19.51
N VAL A 426 -8.18 -9.84 20.38
CA VAL A 426 -9.58 -9.54 20.04
C VAL A 426 -10.11 -8.40 20.91
N MET A 427 -11.02 -7.59 20.38
CA MET A 427 -11.73 -6.61 21.19
C MET A 427 -12.49 -7.31 22.34
N PRO A 428 -12.44 -6.77 23.57
CA PRO A 428 -13.08 -7.40 24.73
C PRO A 428 -14.59 -7.52 24.56
N ASP A 429 -15.20 -6.62 23.80
CA ASP A 429 -16.63 -6.61 23.47
C ASP A 429 -16.81 -6.24 21.98
N TYR A 430 -18.05 -6.22 21.49
CA TYR A 430 -18.38 -5.76 20.16
C TYR A 430 -18.14 -4.25 20.02
N LEU A 431 -17.75 -3.85 18.82
CA LEU A 431 -17.52 -2.46 18.45
C LEU A 431 -18.72 -1.59 18.85
N ALA A 432 -18.44 -0.45 19.46
CA ALA A 432 -19.42 0.47 19.99
C ALA A 432 -19.00 1.92 19.70
N VAL A 433 -19.99 2.82 19.64
CA VAL A 433 -19.79 4.27 19.57
C VAL A 433 -20.09 4.89 20.93
N GLY A 434 -19.26 5.83 21.38
CA GLY A 434 -19.44 6.59 22.62
C GLY A 434 -18.23 6.54 23.56
N HIS A 435 -18.48 6.67 24.87
CA HIS A 435 -17.48 6.56 25.93
C HIS A 435 -17.89 5.49 26.95
N ASP A 436 -17.01 5.16 27.90
CA ASP A 436 -17.20 4.03 28.83
C ASP A 436 -18.54 4.07 29.62
N ASP A 437 -19.02 5.27 29.94
CA ASP A 437 -20.28 5.48 30.68
C ASP A 437 -21.54 5.57 29.77
N ASP A 438 -21.39 5.91 28.48
CA ASP A 438 -22.50 5.98 27.52
C ASP A 438 -22.02 5.52 26.13
N PHE A 439 -22.31 4.26 25.83
CA PHE A 439 -22.00 3.64 24.55
C PHE A 439 -23.10 2.74 24.04
N VAL A 440 -23.15 2.58 22.71
CA VAL A 440 -24.04 1.65 22.03
C VAL A 440 -23.23 0.74 21.10
N ARG A 441 -23.29 -0.58 21.34
CA ARG A 441 -22.75 -1.59 20.43
C ARG A 441 -23.44 -1.45 19.08
N VAL A 442 -22.66 -1.30 18.01
CA VAL A 442 -23.17 -0.82 16.71
C VAL A 442 -23.21 -1.93 15.66
N PRO A 443 -24.39 -2.51 15.37
CA PRO A 443 -24.62 -3.23 14.13
C PRO A 443 -24.34 -2.35 12.92
N MET A 444 -23.71 -2.91 11.90
CA MET A 444 -23.44 -2.26 10.62
C MET A 444 -23.29 -3.31 9.52
N THR A 445 -23.21 -2.86 8.28
CA THR A 445 -22.93 -3.75 7.15
C THR A 445 -21.51 -4.33 7.24
N PRO A 446 -21.27 -5.52 6.66
CA PRO A 446 -19.92 -6.05 6.50
C PRO A 446 -18.96 -5.11 5.78
N MET A 447 -19.43 -4.27 4.85
CA MET A 447 -18.55 -3.35 4.11
C MET A 447 -18.06 -2.20 5.01
N SER A 448 -18.95 -1.63 5.83
CA SER A 448 -18.59 -0.66 6.86
C SER A 448 -17.62 -1.26 7.88
N ALA A 449 -17.93 -2.49 8.32
CA ALA A 449 -17.08 -3.21 9.26
C ALA A 449 -15.69 -3.51 8.69
N GLN A 450 -15.59 -3.90 7.42
CA GLN A 450 -14.32 -4.12 6.72
C GLN A 450 -13.51 -2.82 6.59
N THR A 451 -14.16 -1.71 6.24
CA THR A 451 -13.51 -0.40 6.15
C THR A 451 -12.86 0.00 7.49
N ILE A 452 -13.59 -0.20 8.59
CA ILE A 452 -13.09 0.05 9.94
C ILE A 452 -11.96 -0.92 10.30
N ALA A 453 -12.14 -2.22 10.01
CA ALA A 453 -11.14 -3.24 10.30
C ALA A 453 -9.82 -2.94 9.57
N ASP A 454 -9.89 -2.63 8.28
CA ASP A 454 -8.72 -2.28 7.45
C ASP A 454 -8.00 -1.06 8.03
N ARG A 455 -8.73 -0.01 8.42
CA ARG A 455 -8.13 1.20 8.98
C ARG A 455 -7.46 0.98 10.34
N PHE A 456 -7.99 0.08 11.16
CA PHE A 456 -7.44 -0.21 12.49
C PHE A 456 -6.42 -1.36 12.50
N GLY A 457 -6.05 -1.90 11.34
CA GLY A 457 -5.12 -3.04 11.26
C GLY A 457 -5.73 -4.34 11.80
N CYS A 458 -7.03 -4.52 11.62
CA CYS A 458 -7.83 -5.65 12.09
C CYS A 458 -8.43 -6.46 10.93
N THR A 459 -9.01 -7.60 11.28
CA THR A 459 -9.89 -8.44 10.46
C THR A 459 -11.19 -8.72 11.21
N LEU A 460 -12.23 -9.14 10.48
CA LEU A 460 -13.39 -9.79 11.06
C LEU A 460 -13.06 -11.26 11.40
N PRO A 461 -13.68 -11.86 12.44
CA PRO A 461 -13.38 -13.21 12.86
C PRO A 461 -13.94 -14.24 11.88
N THR A 462 -13.41 -15.46 11.91
CA THR A 462 -14.06 -16.62 11.29
C THR A 462 -15.02 -17.27 12.28
N CYS A 463 -15.85 -18.24 11.85
CA CYS A 463 -16.65 -19.04 12.77
C CYS A 463 -15.81 -19.72 13.86
N LYS A 464 -14.64 -20.26 13.49
CA LYS A 464 -13.75 -20.94 14.43
C LYS A 464 -13.19 -19.99 15.48
N MET A 465 -12.83 -18.78 15.08
CA MET A 465 -12.39 -17.75 16.01
C MET A 465 -13.51 -17.33 16.96
N VAL A 466 -14.75 -17.20 16.46
CA VAL A 466 -15.91 -16.89 17.30
C VAL A 466 -16.09 -17.97 18.38
N GLU A 467 -15.97 -19.26 18.04
CA GLU A 467 -16.01 -20.36 19.02
C GLU A 467 -14.86 -20.27 20.02
N GLN A 468 -13.63 -20.05 19.55
CA GLN A 468 -12.44 -19.90 20.41
C GLN A 468 -12.59 -18.73 21.39
N ILE A 469 -13.10 -17.59 20.91
CA ILE A 469 -13.41 -16.40 21.71
C ILE A 469 -14.48 -16.74 22.75
N TYR A 470 -15.58 -17.38 22.35
CA TYR A 470 -16.63 -17.76 23.29
C TYR A 470 -16.09 -18.68 24.37
N GLN A 471 -15.34 -19.73 24.02
CA GLN A 471 -14.76 -20.66 24.98
C GLN A 471 -13.90 -19.95 26.02
N GLN A 472 -13.08 -18.99 25.60
CA GLN A 472 -12.15 -18.25 26.46
C GLN A 472 -12.74 -16.97 27.09
N ALA A 473 -13.99 -16.61 26.77
CA ALA A 473 -14.64 -15.43 27.33
C ALA A 473 -14.85 -15.54 28.85
N GLU A 474 -14.43 -14.50 29.57
CA GLU A 474 -14.61 -14.33 31.02
C GLU A 474 -16.08 -14.14 31.37
N LEU A 475 -16.82 -13.41 30.53
CA LEU A 475 -18.23 -13.12 30.70
C LEU A 475 -19.05 -13.70 29.54
N LYS A 476 -20.08 -14.45 29.87
CA LYS A 476 -21.04 -15.04 28.91
C LYS A 476 -22.43 -14.71 29.41
N LEU A 477 -23.24 -14.05 28.57
CA LEU A 477 -24.59 -13.62 28.95
C LEU A 477 -25.64 -14.34 28.12
N ALA A 478 -26.86 -14.40 28.65
CA ALA A 478 -27.96 -15.07 27.97
C ALA A 478 -28.41 -14.26 26.73
N PRO A 479 -28.65 -14.90 25.58
CA PRO A 479 -29.28 -14.27 24.43
C PRO A 479 -30.68 -13.74 24.75
N HIS A 480 -31.01 -12.53 24.28
CA HIS A 480 -32.35 -11.94 24.41
C HIS A 480 -32.87 -11.47 23.04
N PRO A 481 -33.58 -12.34 22.29
CA PRO A 481 -34.12 -11.97 20.99
C PRO A 481 -35.26 -10.94 21.07
N LEU A 482 -35.19 -9.95 20.19
CA LEU A 482 -36.27 -9.03 19.84
C LEU A 482 -36.94 -9.44 18.52
N THR A 483 -38.25 -9.25 18.41
CA THR A 483 -39.05 -9.73 17.28
C THR A 483 -39.37 -8.66 16.24
N GLU A 484 -39.37 -7.38 16.61
CA GLU A 484 -39.89 -6.26 15.81
C GLU A 484 -38.81 -5.23 15.44
N ASN A 485 -39.05 -4.47 14.35
CA ASN A 485 -38.25 -3.32 13.91
C ASN A 485 -36.73 -3.54 13.92
N ARG A 486 -36.30 -4.69 13.41
CA ARG A 486 -34.98 -5.24 13.68
C ARG A 486 -33.81 -4.44 13.12
N GLU A 487 -34.03 -3.58 12.13
CA GLU A 487 -33.00 -2.78 11.46
C GLU A 487 -32.98 -1.32 11.95
N ALA A 488 -33.85 -0.95 12.91
CA ALA A 488 -33.98 0.42 13.39
C ALA A 488 -32.90 0.76 14.44
N PRO A 489 -32.28 1.96 14.40
CA PRO A 489 -31.30 2.40 15.40
C PRO A 489 -31.84 2.36 16.84
N ALA A 490 -33.10 2.74 17.04
CA ALA A 490 -33.78 2.60 18.33
C ALA A 490 -33.77 1.15 18.86
N THR A 491 -33.94 0.15 18.00
CA THR A 491 -33.88 -1.27 18.38
C THR A 491 -32.44 -1.70 18.72
N PHE A 492 -31.43 -1.12 18.04
CA PHE A 492 -30.03 -1.37 18.37
C PHE A 492 -29.71 -0.85 19.78
N ALA A 493 -30.14 0.38 20.09
CA ALA A 493 -30.01 0.97 21.42
C ALA A 493 -30.81 0.21 22.49
N GLN A 494 -32.02 -0.26 22.18
CA GLN A 494 -32.83 -1.10 23.07
C GLN A 494 -32.10 -2.41 23.41
N HIS A 495 -31.58 -3.10 22.40
CA HIS A 495 -30.85 -4.35 22.63
C HIS A 495 -29.53 -4.11 23.39
N ASN A 496 -28.84 -2.99 23.14
CA ASN A 496 -27.71 -2.59 23.95
C ASN A 496 -28.10 -2.43 25.42
N ALA A 497 -29.19 -1.73 25.73
CA ALA A 497 -29.68 -1.57 27.11
C ALA A 497 -30.05 -2.90 27.78
N ILE A 498 -30.60 -3.87 27.02
CA ILE A 498 -30.86 -5.24 27.53
C ILE A 498 -29.56 -5.94 27.90
N ILE A 499 -28.51 -5.80 27.10
CA ILE A 499 -27.18 -6.34 27.43
C ILE A 499 -26.61 -5.63 28.66
N GLN A 500 -26.65 -4.29 28.71
CA GLN A 500 -26.10 -3.51 29.83
C GLN A 500 -26.73 -3.92 31.18
N ARG A 501 -28.04 -4.20 31.22
CA ARG A 501 -28.74 -4.64 32.43
C ARG A 501 -28.33 -6.02 32.94
N GLN A 502 -27.70 -6.84 32.09
CA GLN A 502 -27.19 -8.15 32.48
C GLN A 502 -25.75 -8.09 33.01
N LEU A 503 -25.06 -6.96 32.84
CA LEU A 503 -23.66 -6.87 33.24
C LEU A 503 -23.52 -6.78 34.77
N PRO A 504 -22.50 -7.43 35.36
CA PRO A 504 -22.14 -7.26 36.77
C PRO A 504 -21.55 -5.87 37.04
N GLU A 505 -21.29 -5.51 38.30
CA GLU A 505 -20.86 -4.16 38.72
C GLU A 505 -19.57 -3.64 38.08
N ARG A 506 -18.63 -4.51 37.67
CA ARG A 506 -17.34 -4.11 37.04
C ARG A 506 -17.00 -4.95 35.80
N PRO A 507 -17.76 -4.79 34.70
CA PRO A 507 -17.72 -5.71 33.58
C PRO A 507 -16.77 -5.27 32.45
N LEU A 508 -16.46 -3.97 32.35
CA LEU A 508 -15.76 -3.39 31.22
C LEU A 508 -14.32 -3.89 31.14
N GLY A 509 -13.87 -4.24 29.93
CA GLY A 509 -12.55 -4.79 29.66
C GLY A 509 -12.40 -6.30 29.93
N GLN A 510 -13.44 -6.98 30.45
CA GLN A 510 -13.50 -8.44 30.42
C GLN A 510 -13.85 -8.92 29.01
N LEU A 511 -13.35 -10.08 28.60
CA LEU A 511 -13.76 -10.68 27.34
C LEU A 511 -15.22 -11.17 27.45
N LEU A 512 -16.14 -10.43 26.84
CA LEU A 512 -17.58 -10.71 26.78
C LEU A 512 -17.94 -11.39 25.47
N ALA A 513 -18.68 -12.50 25.52
CA ALA A 513 -19.15 -13.22 24.33
C ALA A 513 -20.60 -13.75 24.47
N GLY A 514 -21.15 -14.24 23.35
CA GLY A 514 -22.46 -14.91 23.31
C GLY A 514 -23.67 -13.98 23.15
N ILE A 515 -23.47 -12.66 23.06
CA ILE A 515 -24.57 -11.67 23.07
C ILE A 515 -25.02 -11.18 21.69
N LYS A 516 -24.30 -11.49 20.62
CA LYS A 516 -24.61 -11.10 19.23
C LYS A 516 -24.26 -12.24 18.26
N LYS A 517 -24.79 -12.15 17.04
CA LYS A 517 -24.34 -12.89 15.87
C LYS A 517 -23.15 -12.14 15.27
N ASP A 518 -21.96 -12.70 15.35
CA ASP A 518 -20.78 -12.13 14.74
C ASP A 518 -20.93 -12.10 13.22
N VAL A 519 -20.58 -10.98 12.60
CA VAL A 519 -20.32 -10.92 11.16
C VAL A 519 -18.94 -11.52 10.94
N VAL A 520 -18.88 -12.60 10.15
CA VAL A 520 -17.69 -13.45 10.03
C VAL A 520 -17.14 -13.49 8.61
N ILE A 521 -15.85 -13.79 8.48
CA ILE A 521 -15.23 -14.20 7.21
C ILE A 521 -15.51 -15.69 6.99
N SER A 522 -15.90 -16.04 5.75
CA SER A 522 -16.21 -17.42 5.37
C SER A 522 -15.97 -17.66 3.88
N ASN A 523 -15.54 -18.86 3.53
CA ASN A 523 -15.41 -19.30 2.13
C ASN A 523 -16.76 -19.33 1.40
N ARG A 524 -17.89 -19.40 2.11
CA ARG A 524 -19.22 -19.32 1.48
C ARG A 524 -19.46 -18.01 0.73
N LEU A 525 -18.73 -16.95 1.07
CA LEU A 525 -18.82 -15.65 0.41
C LEU A 525 -18.27 -15.69 -1.03
N THR A 526 -17.30 -16.57 -1.34
CA THR A 526 -16.80 -16.71 -2.73
C THR A 526 -17.85 -17.32 -3.65
N ALA A 527 -18.63 -18.28 -3.14
CA ALA A 527 -19.72 -18.90 -3.88
C ALA A 527 -20.99 -18.02 -3.96
N ARG A 528 -21.17 -17.09 -3.02
CA ARG A 528 -22.36 -16.24 -2.92
C ARG A 528 -21.95 -14.77 -2.69
N PRO A 529 -21.46 -14.07 -3.73
CA PRO A 529 -21.07 -12.68 -3.60
C PRO A 529 -22.25 -11.80 -3.18
N ARG A 530 -21.95 -10.65 -2.55
CA ARG A 530 -22.95 -9.68 -2.02
C ARG A 530 -23.88 -10.26 -0.94
N ARG A 531 -23.37 -11.19 -0.14
CA ARG A 531 -24.04 -11.72 1.06
C ARG A 531 -23.26 -11.36 2.31
N VAL A 532 -23.95 -11.34 3.45
CA VAL A 532 -23.31 -11.28 4.77
C VAL A 532 -23.28 -12.69 5.36
N ALA A 533 -22.11 -13.12 5.85
CA ALA A 533 -21.96 -14.33 6.63
C ALA A 533 -22.08 -13.97 8.13
N ILE A 534 -23.04 -14.60 8.81
CA ILE A 534 -23.27 -14.40 10.24
C ILE A 534 -23.25 -15.73 10.98
N PHE A 535 -22.70 -15.72 12.19
CA PHE A 535 -22.52 -16.90 13.04
C PHE A 535 -22.51 -16.53 14.52
N GLY A 536 -22.94 -17.42 15.41
CA GLY A 536 -22.80 -17.27 16.87
C GLY A 536 -24.11 -16.97 17.60
N TRP A 537 -24.10 -15.97 18.47
CA TRP A 537 -25.16 -15.69 19.46
C TRP A 537 -25.44 -16.91 20.35
N HIS A 538 -24.43 -17.29 21.13
CA HIS A 538 -24.41 -18.54 21.87
C HIS A 538 -25.34 -18.56 23.08
N GLN A 539 -26.06 -19.65 23.23
CA GLN A 539 -26.69 -20.01 24.50
C GLN A 539 -25.61 -20.27 25.58
N LEU A 540 -26.00 -20.24 26.86
CA LEU A 540 -25.07 -20.48 27.98
C LEU A 540 -24.49 -21.92 28.01
N ASN A 541 -25.08 -22.85 27.28
CA ASN A 541 -24.53 -24.20 27.06
C ASN A 541 -23.45 -24.24 25.96
N GLY A 542 -23.09 -23.09 25.37
CA GLY A 542 -22.12 -22.96 24.30
C GLY A 542 -22.63 -23.30 22.90
N GLN A 543 -23.92 -23.59 22.71
CA GLN A 543 -24.47 -23.83 21.38
C GLN A 543 -24.80 -22.49 20.68
N PRO A 544 -24.31 -22.26 19.45
CA PRO A 544 -24.66 -21.07 18.69
C PRO A 544 -26.14 -21.11 18.27
N ILE A 545 -26.90 -20.05 18.54
CA ILE A 545 -28.28 -19.91 18.01
C ILE A 545 -28.23 -19.72 16.49
N GLN A 546 -27.26 -18.94 16.01
CA GLN A 546 -27.04 -18.71 14.60
C GLN A 546 -25.92 -19.61 14.08
N THR A 547 -26.30 -20.71 13.43
CA THR A 547 -25.36 -21.46 12.58
C THR A 547 -24.93 -20.61 11.39
N LEU A 548 -23.78 -20.96 10.78
CA LEU A 548 -23.20 -20.17 9.69
C LEU A 548 -24.19 -20.07 8.53
N THR A 549 -24.61 -18.87 8.21
CA THR A 549 -25.55 -18.60 7.12
C THR A 549 -25.14 -17.40 6.30
N THR A 550 -25.49 -17.41 5.02
CA THR A 550 -25.28 -16.33 4.06
C THR A 550 -26.57 -15.99 3.31
N VAL A 551 -27.72 -16.17 3.95
CA VAL A 551 -29.04 -16.00 3.31
C VAL A 551 -29.39 -14.54 3.05
N HIS A 552 -28.84 -13.61 3.85
CA HIS A 552 -29.12 -12.18 3.74
C HIS A 552 -28.17 -11.50 2.75
N VAL A 553 -28.66 -10.47 2.07
CA VAL A 553 -27.83 -9.51 1.30
C VAL A 553 -26.82 -8.83 2.23
N ASN A 554 -25.67 -8.42 1.70
CA ASN A 554 -24.65 -7.71 2.48
C ASN A 554 -25.04 -6.29 2.93
N THR A 555 -26.22 -5.79 2.53
CA THR A 555 -26.81 -4.53 3.03
C THR A 555 -27.76 -4.74 4.20
N TYR A 556 -28.08 -5.99 4.57
CA TYR A 556 -28.95 -6.31 5.69
C TYR A 556 -28.23 -6.11 7.02
N VAL A 557 -28.85 -5.37 7.95
CA VAL A 557 -28.28 -5.10 9.28
C VAL A 557 -29.35 -5.30 10.36
N ASP A 558 -29.19 -6.36 11.14
CA ASP A 558 -30.07 -6.70 12.26
C ASP A 558 -29.47 -6.18 13.58
N TYR A 559 -30.31 -5.78 14.55
CA TYR A 559 -29.89 -5.44 15.93
C TYR A 559 -29.01 -6.53 16.55
N SER A 560 -29.21 -7.78 16.14
CA SER A 560 -28.46 -8.93 16.65
C SER A 560 -27.07 -9.08 16.04
N HIS A 561 -26.72 -8.34 14.98
CA HIS A 561 -25.36 -8.35 14.43
C HIS A 561 -24.36 -7.75 15.42
N GLY A 562 -23.19 -8.35 15.48
CA GLY A 562 -22.05 -7.90 16.27
C GLY A 562 -20.82 -7.80 15.39
N ILE A 563 -20.15 -6.65 15.42
CA ILE A 563 -18.84 -6.48 14.81
C ILE A 563 -17.79 -6.63 15.89
N ARG A 564 -16.94 -7.64 15.77
CA ARG A 564 -15.82 -7.87 16.68
C ARG A 564 -14.54 -7.77 15.88
N LEU A 565 -13.64 -6.88 16.28
CA LEU A 565 -12.36 -6.72 15.59
C LEU A 565 -11.33 -7.66 16.21
N VAL A 566 -10.58 -8.33 15.34
CA VAL A 566 -9.41 -9.14 15.70
C VAL A 566 -8.19 -8.49 15.04
N ALA A 567 -7.10 -8.29 15.78
CA ALA A 567 -5.89 -7.73 15.21
C ALA A 567 -5.35 -8.63 14.07
N ASN A 568 -4.88 -8.01 12.99
CA ASN A 568 -4.23 -8.76 11.90
C ASN A 568 -2.89 -9.38 12.35
N LYS A 569 -2.19 -8.73 13.28
CA LYS A 569 -0.94 -9.23 13.87
C LYS A 569 -1.25 -10.28 14.94
N MET A 570 -0.58 -11.43 14.83
CA MET A 570 -0.78 -12.59 15.72
C MET A 570 0.58 -13.16 16.13
N LEU A 571 0.60 -14.10 17.07
CA LEU A 571 1.80 -14.86 17.45
C LEU A 571 1.59 -16.36 17.23
N LEU A 572 2.27 -16.95 16.25
CA LEU A 572 2.37 -18.40 16.07
C LEU A 572 3.61 -18.91 16.81
N ASP A 573 3.47 -19.80 17.78
CA ASP A 573 4.57 -20.37 18.58
C ASP A 573 5.45 -19.28 19.24
N GLY A 574 4.76 -18.23 19.70
CA GLY A 574 5.37 -17.03 20.28
C GLY A 574 5.92 -16.04 19.26
N GLN A 575 5.64 -16.23 17.96
CA GLN A 575 6.31 -15.53 16.86
C GLN A 575 5.37 -14.71 16.02
N ALA A 576 5.74 -13.46 15.77
CA ALA A 576 4.94 -12.55 14.96
C ALA A 576 4.59 -13.16 13.60
N THR A 577 3.30 -13.18 13.32
CA THR A 577 2.69 -13.61 12.05
C THR A 577 1.49 -12.71 11.75
N ALA A 578 0.82 -12.97 10.64
CA ALA A 578 -0.40 -12.26 10.25
C ALA A 578 -1.56 -13.23 10.01
N PHE A 579 -2.79 -12.75 10.24
CA PHE A 579 -4.03 -13.48 9.94
C PHE A 579 -4.00 -14.12 8.56
N ALA A 580 -3.68 -13.34 7.52
CA ALA A 580 -3.68 -13.80 6.14
C ALA A 580 -2.64 -14.90 5.87
N THR A 581 -1.51 -14.90 6.57
CA THR A 581 -0.48 -15.94 6.47
C THR A 581 -1.03 -17.27 6.98
N ILE A 582 -1.58 -17.28 8.19
CA ILE A 582 -2.15 -18.50 8.78
C ILE A 582 -3.38 -18.96 8.02
N ALA A 583 -4.28 -18.04 7.66
CA ALA A 583 -5.51 -18.33 6.95
C ALA A 583 -5.29 -18.95 5.56
N ARG A 584 -4.14 -18.67 4.92
CA ARG A 584 -3.78 -19.20 3.58
C ARG A 584 -2.86 -20.42 3.62
N ASP A 585 -2.31 -20.75 4.78
CA ASP A 585 -1.40 -21.87 4.94
C ASP A 585 -2.18 -23.18 5.08
N THR A 586 -1.88 -24.15 4.21
CA THR A 586 -2.59 -25.45 4.18
C THR A 586 -2.39 -26.28 5.44
N SER A 587 -1.28 -26.09 6.16
CA SER A 587 -0.95 -26.79 7.39
C SER A 587 -1.45 -26.07 8.65
N LEU A 588 -1.56 -24.74 8.61
CA LEU A 588 -1.89 -23.92 9.78
C LEU A 588 -3.31 -23.33 9.77
N CYS A 589 -4.00 -23.28 8.63
CA CYS A 589 -5.32 -22.64 8.49
C CYS A 589 -6.36 -23.18 9.47
N SER A 590 -6.23 -24.43 9.89
CA SER A 590 -7.10 -25.07 10.88
C SER A 590 -6.97 -24.45 12.28
N LEU A 591 -5.96 -23.63 12.57
CA LEU A 591 -5.94 -22.79 13.77
C LEU A 591 -7.03 -21.72 13.74
N LEU A 592 -7.42 -21.25 12.55
CA LEU A 592 -8.32 -20.11 12.34
C LEU A 592 -9.61 -20.47 11.60
N SER A 593 -9.72 -21.61 10.93
CA SER A 593 -10.86 -21.92 10.06
C SER A 593 -11.17 -23.41 10.04
N ASP A 594 -12.45 -23.78 10.16
CA ASP A 594 -12.92 -25.14 9.92
C ASP A 594 -13.28 -25.38 8.44
N GLU A 595 -13.21 -24.35 7.60
CA GLU A 595 -13.43 -24.43 6.15
C GLU A 595 -12.14 -24.71 5.37
N GLY A 596 -11.04 -25.01 6.07
CA GLY A 596 -9.69 -25.11 5.51
C GLY A 596 -9.13 -23.74 5.13
N VAL A 597 -8.28 -23.73 4.09
CA VAL A 597 -7.66 -22.52 3.53
C VAL A 597 -8.74 -21.50 3.16
N LEU A 598 -8.63 -20.28 3.67
CA LEU A 598 -9.56 -19.21 3.35
C LEU A 598 -9.24 -18.59 1.99
N GLN A 599 -10.20 -18.70 1.07
CA GLN A 599 -10.22 -18.06 -0.23
C GLN A 599 -10.69 -16.60 -0.14
N ALA A 600 -11.69 -16.35 0.72
CA ALA A 600 -12.09 -15.00 1.11
C ALA A 600 -11.52 -14.71 2.50
N ILE A 601 -10.72 -13.65 2.60
CA ILE A 601 -10.15 -13.18 3.88
C ILE A 601 -10.65 -11.78 4.27
N ARG A 602 -11.52 -11.19 3.43
CA ARG A 602 -12.15 -9.87 3.58
C ARG A 602 -13.50 -9.86 2.86
N TYR A 603 -14.36 -8.91 3.22
CA TYR A 603 -15.65 -8.66 2.53
C TYR A 603 -15.52 -7.86 1.24
#